data_AF-A0A1F2T2W0-F1
#
_entry.id   AF-A0A1F2T2W0-F1
#
_cell.length_a   1.000
_cell.length_b   1.000
_cell.length_c   1.000
_cell.angle_alpha   90.00
_cell.angle_beta   90.00
_cell.angle_gamma   90.00
#
_symmetry.space_group_name_H-M   'P 1'
#
loop_
_entity.id
_entity.type
_entity.pdbx_description
1 polymer ?
#
loop_
_entity_poly.entity_id
_entity_poly.type
_entity_poly.pdbx_seq_one_letter_code
_entity_poly.pdbx_strand_id
1 'polypeptide(L)'
;MLPATYQLPAAIVLLAGGVVSCFFGYRLFRIVLAIFGFILGALASSSIFGMSDTGPMIVAAVVGGLLGAGILIAAYFVGVALIGAGLGAFVAHLLFTTGGRDPHFLAVVFLAVTGAAASMYLQRYFIIVGTGFGGAWTMIVGAMALVGDQTALAAAAAGDVWVAYPMNPVPGQQWIPYAWLALGAIGTGVQLGITGGEKGRVVRRRKKP
;
A
#
# COMPACT_ATOMS: atom_id res chain seq x y z
N MET A 1 -16.06 -17.25 10.27
CA MET A 1 -15.33 -17.60 11.51
C MET A 1 -14.36 -18.72 11.19
N LEU A 2 -13.05 -18.48 11.30
CA LEU A 2 -12.06 -19.54 11.07
C LEU A 2 -12.13 -20.56 12.23
N PRO A 3 -11.95 -21.87 11.97
CA PRO A 3 -11.83 -22.87 13.03
C PRO A 3 -10.76 -22.46 14.03
N ALA A 4 -10.97 -22.71 15.34
CA ALA A 4 -10.05 -22.29 16.42
C ALA A 4 -8.59 -22.71 16.16
N THR A 5 -8.38 -23.83 15.46
CA THR A 5 -7.07 -24.34 15.04
C THR A 5 -6.31 -23.40 14.09
N TYR A 6 -7.01 -22.59 13.27
CA TYR A 6 -6.39 -21.67 12.31
C TYR A 6 -6.30 -20.23 12.80
N GLN A 7 -6.92 -19.89 13.93
CA GLN A 7 -6.90 -18.52 14.46
C GLN A 7 -5.49 -18.08 14.87
N LEU A 8 -4.79 -18.95 15.60
CA LEU A 8 -3.44 -18.68 16.12
C LEU A 8 -2.40 -18.51 14.99
N PRO A 9 -2.28 -19.42 14.01
CA PRO A 9 -1.34 -19.22 12.90
C PRO A 9 -1.72 -18.02 12.02
N ALA A 10 -3.01 -17.76 11.80
CA ALA A 10 -3.45 -16.58 11.05
C ALA A 10 -3.04 -15.27 11.77
N ALA A 11 -3.20 -15.22 13.09
CA ALA A 11 -2.80 -14.06 13.90
C ALA A 11 -1.28 -13.82 13.87
N ILE A 12 -0.48 -14.89 13.93
CA ILE A 12 0.98 -14.80 13.79
C ILE A 12 1.36 -14.27 12.41
N VAL A 13 0.76 -14.80 11.34
CA VAL A 13 1.05 -14.36 9.96
C VAL A 13 0.63 -12.91 9.74
N LEU A 14 -0.51 -12.48 10.28
CA LEU A 14 -0.97 -11.09 10.23
C LEU A 14 -0.03 -10.15 10.98
N LEU A 15 0.39 -10.51 12.19
CA LEU A 15 1.31 -9.69 12.98
C LEU A 15 2.68 -9.61 12.29
N ALA A 16 3.24 -10.74 11.87
CA ALA A 16 4.52 -10.78 11.18
C ALA A 16 4.47 -10.00 9.85
N GLY A 17 3.42 -10.21 9.05
CA GLY A 17 3.18 -9.45 7.82
C GLY A 17 3.07 -7.95 8.07
N GLY A 18 2.40 -7.54 9.15
CA GLY A 18 2.28 -6.15 9.55
C GLY A 18 3.58 -5.51 10.01
N VAL A 19 4.39 -6.24 10.79
CA VAL A 19 5.75 -5.81 11.17
C VAL A 19 6.64 -5.62 9.94
N VAL A 20 6.66 -6.59 9.04
CA VAL A 20 7.48 -6.50 7.83
C VAL A 20 6.99 -5.37 6.93
N SER A 21 5.68 -5.21 6.74
CA SER A 21 5.11 -4.11 5.94
C SER A 21 5.42 -2.74 6.57
N CYS A 22 5.33 -2.62 7.90
CA CYS A 22 5.56 -1.36 8.63
C CYS A 22 7.01 -0.89 8.53
N PHE A 23 8.00 -1.80 8.55
CA PHE A 23 9.42 -1.44 8.56
C PHE A 23 10.17 -1.65 7.23
N PHE A 24 9.71 -2.57 6.37
CA PHE A 24 10.36 -2.93 5.09
C PHE A 24 9.45 -2.70 3.87
N GLY A 25 8.32 -2.02 4.05
CA GLY A 25 7.29 -1.84 3.03
C GLY A 25 7.77 -1.19 1.74
N TYR A 26 8.66 -0.19 1.81
CA TYR A 26 9.19 0.48 0.60
C TYR A 26 9.74 -0.47 -0.46
N ARG A 27 10.51 -1.48 -0.05
CA ARG A 27 11.08 -2.48 -0.98
C ARG A 27 10.08 -3.57 -1.30
N LEU A 28 9.37 -4.02 -0.26
CA LEU A 28 8.48 -5.17 -0.35
C LEU A 28 7.29 -4.89 -1.27
N PHE A 29 6.76 -3.66 -1.27
CA PHE A 29 5.63 -3.28 -2.11
C PHE A 29 5.90 -3.49 -3.62
N ARG A 30 7.06 -3.07 -4.11
CA ARG A 30 7.44 -3.26 -5.53
C ARG A 30 7.64 -4.74 -5.88
N ILE A 31 8.24 -5.50 -4.96
CA ILE A 31 8.44 -6.95 -5.14
C ILE A 31 7.09 -7.65 -5.21
N VAL A 32 6.17 -7.33 -4.29
CA VAL A 32 4.83 -7.89 -4.25
C VAL A 32 4.07 -7.59 -5.53
N LEU A 33 4.08 -6.35 -6.03
CA LEU A 33 3.45 -6.00 -7.30
C LEU A 33 4.02 -6.79 -8.48
N ALA A 34 5.35 -6.97 -8.52
CA ALA A 34 5.99 -7.76 -9.55
C ALA A 34 5.56 -9.24 -9.48
N ILE A 35 5.50 -9.83 -8.28
CA ILE A 35 5.06 -11.21 -8.08
C ILE A 35 3.60 -11.39 -8.47
N PHE A 36 2.70 -10.51 -7.99
CA PHE A 36 1.28 -10.58 -8.35
C PHE A 36 1.06 -10.34 -9.84
N GLY A 37 1.79 -9.39 -10.44
CA GLY A 37 1.72 -9.13 -11.87
C GLY A 37 2.23 -10.33 -12.68
N PHE A 38 3.27 -10.99 -12.19
CA PHE A 38 3.75 -12.23 -12.79
C PHE A 38 2.72 -13.35 -12.73
N ILE A 39 2.13 -13.59 -11.55
CA ILE A 39 1.12 -14.64 -11.38
C ILE A 39 -0.10 -14.36 -12.26
N LEU A 40 -0.65 -13.16 -12.22
CA LEU A 40 -1.82 -12.79 -13.02
C LEU A 40 -1.52 -12.84 -14.52
N GLY A 41 -0.36 -12.33 -14.93
CA GLY A 41 0.09 -12.36 -16.32
C GLY A 41 0.27 -13.78 -16.83
N ALA A 42 0.89 -14.66 -16.04
CA ALA A 42 1.10 -16.06 -16.39
C ALA A 42 -0.23 -16.83 -16.49
N LEU A 43 -1.16 -16.58 -15.57
CA LEU A 43 -2.50 -17.18 -15.60
C LEU A 43 -3.30 -16.70 -16.82
N ALA A 44 -3.26 -15.40 -17.10
CA ALA A 44 -3.95 -14.80 -18.24
C ALA A 44 -3.39 -15.27 -19.59
N SER A 45 -2.08 -15.49 -19.71
CA SER A 45 -1.50 -16.08 -20.92
C SER A 45 -1.84 -17.56 -21.04
N SER A 46 -1.85 -18.30 -19.92
CA SER A 46 -2.10 -19.74 -19.92
C SER A 46 -3.54 -20.10 -20.29
N SER A 47 -4.50 -19.17 -20.14
CA SER A 47 -5.89 -19.41 -20.57
C SER A 47 -6.09 -19.41 -22.09
N ILE A 48 -5.11 -18.89 -22.85
CA ILE A 48 -5.17 -18.79 -24.32
C ILE A 48 -4.61 -20.07 -24.97
N PHE A 49 -3.72 -20.79 -24.31
CA PHE A 49 -3.08 -22.00 -24.84
C PHE A 49 -3.76 -23.27 -24.28
N GLY A 50 -4.12 -24.19 -25.18
CA GLY A 50 -4.69 -25.49 -24.80
C GLY A 50 -3.66 -26.46 -24.21
N MET A 51 -4.14 -27.46 -23.45
CA MET A 51 -3.33 -28.49 -22.77
C MET A 51 -2.50 -29.40 -23.70
N SER A 52 -2.57 -29.22 -25.02
CA SER A 52 -2.00 -30.12 -26.01
C SER A 52 -0.49 -30.00 -26.19
N ASP A 53 0.13 -28.87 -25.80
CA ASP A 53 1.54 -28.62 -26.08
C ASP A 53 2.25 -27.85 -24.95
N THR A 54 3.08 -28.57 -24.18
CA THR A 54 3.74 -28.05 -22.96
C THR A 54 4.78 -26.97 -23.23
N GLY A 55 5.50 -27.07 -24.36
CA GLY A 55 6.55 -26.13 -24.75
C GLY A 55 6.06 -24.68 -24.89
N PRO A 56 5.08 -24.40 -25.78
CA PRO A 56 4.56 -23.06 -25.96
C PRO A 56 3.80 -22.55 -24.72
N MET A 57 3.19 -23.43 -23.93
CA MET A 57 2.53 -23.04 -22.67
C MET A 57 3.51 -22.43 -21.66
N ILE A 58 4.69 -23.04 -21.47
CA ILE A 58 5.70 -22.51 -20.55
C ILE A 58 6.22 -21.17 -21.04
N VAL A 59 6.52 -21.05 -22.34
CA VAL A 59 6.99 -19.79 -22.93
C VAL A 59 5.94 -18.69 -22.77
N ALA A 60 4.67 -19.00 -23.07
CA ALA A 60 3.56 -18.08 -22.89
C ALA A 60 3.39 -17.63 -21.43
N ALA A 61 3.47 -18.56 -20.48
CA ALA A 61 3.37 -18.26 -19.04
C ALA A 61 4.50 -17.33 -18.57
N VAL A 62 5.74 -17.57 -19.01
CA VAL A 62 6.89 -16.71 -18.66
C VAL A 62 6.75 -15.33 -19.28
N VAL A 63 6.41 -15.23 -20.56
CA VAL A 63 6.25 -13.96 -21.27
C VAL A 63 5.06 -13.18 -20.70
N GLY A 64 3.91 -13.83 -20.53
CA GLY A 64 2.72 -13.26 -19.91
C GLY A 64 3.00 -12.78 -18.50
N GLY A 65 3.71 -13.56 -17.69
CA GLY A 65 4.11 -13.16 -16.34
C GLY A 65 5.05 -11.95 -16.33
N LEU A 66 6.10 -11.94 -17.16
CA LEU A 66 7.00 -10.77 -17.22
C LEU A 66 6.29 -9.49 -17.67
N LEU A 67 5.39 -9.60 -18.66
CA LEU A 67 4.55 -8.48 -19.09
C LEU A 67 3.60 -8.03 -17.97
N GLY A 68 2.92 -8.96 -17.31
CA GLY A 68 2.03 -8.66 -16.20
C GLY A 68 2.74 -7.99 -15.02
N ALA A 69 3.95 -8.42 -14.69
CA ALA A 69 4.80 -7.78 -13.69
C ALA A 69 5.13 -6.33 -14.08
N GLY A 70 5.53 -6.11 -15.34
CA GLY A 70 5.79 -4.77 -15.87
C GLY A 70 4.55 -3.86 -15.82
N ILE A 71 3.38 -4.39 -16.22
CA ILE A 71 2.10 -3.67 -16.22
C ILE A 71 1.71 -3.28 -14.79
N LEU A 72 1.78 -4.17 -13.81
CA LEU A 72 1.43 -3.83 -12.43
C LEU A 72 2.38 -2.79 -11.83
N ILE A 73 3.68 -2.88 -12.14
CA ILE A 73 4.65 -1.85 -11.75
C ILE A 73 4.27 -0.49 -12.37
N ALA A 74 3.88 -0.46 -13.64
CA ALA A 74 3.43 0.77 -14.30
C ALA A 74 2.12 1.31 -13.70
N ALA A 75 1.15 0.42 -13.44
CA ALA A 75 -0.13 0.76 -12.82
C ALA A 75 0.05 1.44 -11.46
N TYR A 76 1.10 1.10 -10.72
CA TYR A 76 1.44 1.80 -9.49
C TYR A 76 1.80 3.28 -9.70
N PHE A 77 2.54 3.64 -10.76
CA PHE A 77 2.80 5.04 -11.09
C PHE A 77 1.50 5.77 -11.43
N VAL A 78 0.61 5.10 -12.16
CA VAL A 78 -0.73 5.63 -12.48
C VAL A 78 -1.54 5.87 -11.20
N GLY A 79 -1.57 4.91 -10.28
CA GLY A 79 -2.27 5.06 -9.00
C GLY A 79 -1.79 6.26 -8.19
N VAL A 80 -0.47 6.46 -8.09
CA VAL A 80 0.10 7.63 -7.39
C VAL A 80 -0.28 8.94 -8.10
N ALA A 81 -0.21 8.97 -9.43
CA ALA A 81 -0.60 10.13 -10.22
C ALA A 81 -2.10 10.47 -10.05
N LEU A 82 -2.97 9.46 -10.00
CA LEU A 82 -4.40 9.65 -9.77
C LEU A 82 -4.71 10.21 -8.38
N ILE A 83 -3.99 9.76 -7.34
CA ILE A 83 -4.12 10.32 -5.99
C ILE A 83 -3.70 11.80 -5.99
N GLY A 84 -2.57 12.13 -6.64
CA GLY A 84 -2.11 13.51 -6.78
C GLY A 84 -3.10 14.38 -7.56
N ALA A 85 -3.67 13.87 -8.65
CA ALA A 85 -4.69 14.56 -9.43
C ALA A 85 -5.96 14.81 -8.62
N GLY A 86 -6.41 13.82 -7.85
CA GLY A 86 -7.57 13.94 -6.97
C GLY A 86 -7.37 15.00 -5.89
N LEU A 87 -6.19 15.03 -5.25
CA LEU A 87 -5.85 16.07 -4.28
C LEU A 87 -5.79 17.46 -4.93
N GLY A 88 -5.22 17.57 -6.13
CA GLY A 88 -5.20 18.81 -6.89
C GLY A 88 -6.62 19.30 -7.21
N ALA A 89 -7.49 18.42 -7.70
CA ALA A 89 -8.89 18.75 -7.97
C ALA A 89 -9.64 19.16 -6.70
N PHE A 90 -9.40 18.48 -5.57
CA PHE A 90 -10.00 18.79 -4.29
C PHE A 90 -9.58 20.18 -3.77
N VAL A 91 -8.29 20.52 -3.85
CA VAL A 91 -7.80 21.85 -3.47
C VAL A 91 -8.39 22.93 -4.36
N ALA A 92 -8.50 22.68 -5.67
CA ALA A 92 -9.16 23.61 -6.57
C ALA A 92 -10.60 23.87 -6.10
N HIS A 93 -11.37 22.81 -5.83
CA HIS A 93 -12.73 22.94 -5.33
C HIS A 93 -12.80 23.76 -4.05
N LEU A 94 -11.91 23.50 -3.07
CA LEU A 94 -11.87 24.28 -1.83
C LEU A 94 -11.58 25.77 -2.07
N LEU A 95 -10.61 26.11 -2.91
CA LEU A 95 -10.25 27.50 -3.20
C LEU A 95 -11.36 28.29 -3.89
N PHE A 96 -12.11 27.64 -4.79
CA PHE A 96 -13.23 28.31 -5.47
C PHE A 96 -14.47 28.40 -4.57
N THR A 97 -14.74 27.37 -3.76
CA THR A 97 -15.85 27.43 -2.79
C THR A 97 -15.66 28.48 -1.70
N THR A 98 -14.44 28.66 -1.18
CA THR A 98 -14.16 29.74 -0.20
C THR A 98 -14.24 31.13 -0.84
N GLY A 99 -14.01 31.23 -2.15
CA GLY A 99 -14.18 32.46 -2.93
C GLY A 99 -15.61 32.73 -3.43
N GLY A 100 -16.59 31.88 -3.10
CA GLY A 100 -17.99 32.04 -3.52
C GLY A 100 -18.20 31.99 -5.05
N ARG A 101 -17.27 31.35 -5.79
CA ARG A 101 -17.29 31.25 -7.25
C ARG A 101 -17.40 29.79 -7.69
N ASP A 102 -18.05 29.56 -8.82
CA ASP A 102 -18.05 28.24 -9.44
C ASP A 102 -16.63 27.85 -9.92
N PRO A 103 -16.18 26.61 -9.66
CA PRO A 103 -14.84 26.19 -10.01
C PRO A 103 -14.66 26.21 -11.53
N HIS A 104 -13.76 27.07 -12.00
CA HIS A 104 -13.47 27.17 -13.42
C HIS A 104 -12.74 25.90 -13.88
N PHE A 105 -13.26 25.22 -14.91
CA PHE A 105 -12.75 23.92 -15.38
C PHE A 105 -11.23 23.93 -15.61
N LEU A 106 -10.69 24.99 -16.23
CA LEU A 106 -9.26 25.11 -16.49
C LEU A 106 -8.41 25.12 -15.21
N ALA A 107 -8.92 25.72 -14.13
CA ALA A 107 -8.20 25.76 -12.86
C ALA A 107 -8.17 24.38 -12.19
N VAL A 108 -9.27 23.62 -12.26
CA VAL A 108 -9.31 22.24 -11.76
C VAL A 108 -8.35 21.35 -12.55
N VAL A 109 -8.35 21.44 -13.88
CA VAL A 109 -7.43 20.68 -14.74
C VAL A 109 -5.98 21.04 -14.44
N PHE A 110 -5.65 22.33 -14.35
CA PHE A 110 -4.29 22.75 -14.06
C PHE A 110 -3.83 22.24 -12.70
N LEU A 111 -4.64 22.42 -11.65
CA LEU A 111 -4.28 21.98 -10.29
C LEU A 111 -4.18 20.45 -10.19
N ALA A 112 -5.05 19.71 -10.89
CA ALA A 112 -4.98 18.25 -10.98
C ALA A 112 -3.71 17.79 -11.70
N VAL A 113 -3.33 18.40 -12.83
CA VAL A 113 -2.10 18.07 -13.57
C VAL A 113 -0.87 18.40 -12.73
N THR A 114 -0.83 19.56 -12.07
CA THR A 114 0.28 19.90 -11.17
C THR A 114 0.30 18.98 -9.96
N GLY A 115 -0.86 18.56 -9.44
CA GLY A 115 -0.98 17.61 -8.35
C GLY A 115 -0.44 16.22 -8.73
N ALA A 116 -0.79 15.73 -9.92
CA ALA A 116 -0.25 14.48 -10.47
C ALA A 116 1.27 14.57 -10.66
N ALA A 117 1.77 15.64 -11.27
CA ALA A 117 3.21 15.86 -11.45
C ALA A 117 3.95 15.93 -10.10
N ALA A 118 3.42 16.68 -9.13
CA ALA A 118 3.97 16.78 -7.78
C ALA A 118 3.98 15.42 -7.06
N SER A 119 2.92 14.62 -7.20
CA SER A 119 2.87 13.28 -6.61
C SER A 119 3.92 12.33 -7.20
N MET A 120 4.30 12.49 -8.48
CA MET A 120 5.37 11.70 -9.08
C MET A 120 6.74 11.99 -8.43
N TYR A 121 7.01 13.24 -8.04
CA TYR A 121 8.21 13.57 -7.25
C TYR A 121 8.16 12.99 -5.83
N LEU A 122 6.97 12.96 -5.22
CA LEU A 122 6.75 12.44 -3.87
C LEU A 122 6.46 10.94 -3.82
N GLN A 123 6.56 10.24 -4.96
CA GLN A 123 6.13 8.85 -5.10
C GLN A 123 6.75 7.92 -4.04
N ARG A 124 8.03 8.15 -3.71
CA ARG A 124 8.72 7.44 -2.64
C ARG A 124 8.05 7.62 -1.27
N TYR A 125 7.63 8.84 -0.95
CA TYR A 125 6.96 9.16 0.32
C TYR A 125 5.58 8.50 0.40
N PHE A 126 4.84 8.44 -0.71
CA PHE A 126 3.54 7.75 -0.75
C PHE A 126 3.65 6.26 -0.38
N ILE A 127 4.65 5.53 -0.88
CA ILE A 127 4.85 4.12 -0.48
C ILE A 127 5.21 4.03 0.99
N ILE A 128 6.15 4.87 1.44
CA ILE A 128 6.68 4.77 2.80
C ILE A 128 5.57 5.04 3.82
N VAL A 129 4.80 6.11 3.62
CA VAL A 129 3.64 6.44 4.46
C VAL A 129 2.57 5.36 4.34
N GLY A 130 2.18 4.98 3.12
CA GLY A 130 1.12 3.99 2.90
C GLY A 130 1.42 2.63 3.53
N THR A 131 2.65 2.14 3.38
CA THR A 131 3.07 0.85 3.97
C THR A 131 3.34 0.93 5.47
N GLY A 132 3.82 2.08 5.97
CA GLY A 132 3.96 2.32 7.42
C GLY A 132 2.61 2.26 8.14
N PHE A 133 1.64 3.03 7.67
CA PHE A 133 0.30 3.07 8.26
C PHE A 133 -0.53 1.81 7.99
N GLY A 134 -0.44 1.23 6.80
CA GLY A 134 -1.08 -0.05 6.48
C GLY A 134 -0.50 -1.20 7.33
N GLY A 135 0.83 -1.26 7.45
CA GLY A 135 1.53 -2.22 8.29
C GLY A 135 1.19 -2.08 9.78
N ALA A 136 1.15 -0.85 10.30
CA ALA A 136 0.74 -0.56 11.67
C ALA A 136 -0.67 -1.09 11.97
N TRP A 137 -1.62 -0.90 11.06
CA TRP A 137 -2.97 -1.44 11.21
C TRP A 137 -2.97 -2.97 11.27
N THR A 138 -2.32 -3.63 10.31
CA THR A 138 -2.23 -5.10 10.29
C THR A 138 -1.52 -5.68 11.51
N MET A 139 -0.54 -4.95 12.06
CA MET A 139 0.15 -5.31 13.30
C MET A 139 -0.78 -5.22 14.52
N ILE A 140 -1.55 -4.14 14.63
CA ILE A 140 -2.53 -3.95 15.72
C ILE A 140 -3.60 -5.05 15.66
N VAL A 141 -4.17 -5.31 14.47
CA VAL A 141 -5.17 -6.37 14.28
C VAL A 141 -4.58 -7.76 14.58
N GLY A 142 -3.37 -8.05 14.10
CA GLY A 142 -2.67 -9.30 14.41
C GLY A 142 -2.38 -9.47 15.91
N ALA A 143 -2.01 -8.39 16.60
CA ALA A 143 -1.76 -8.42 18.04
C ALA A 143 -3.05 -8.65 18.84
N MET A 144 -4.15 -7.97 18.50
CA MET A 144 -5.45 -8.21 19.13
C MET A 144 -5.94 -9.64 18.88
N ALA A 145 -5.67 -10.18 17.69
CA ALA A 145 -5.99 -11.56 17.35
C ALA A 145 -5.22 -12.59 18.20
N LEU A 146 -3.96 -12.31 18.57
CA LEU A 146 -3.16 -13.18 19.44
C LEU A 146 -3.60 -13.13 20.91
N VAL A 147 -4.07 -11.98 21.38
CA VAL A 147 -4.54 -11.80 22.77
C VAL A 147 -5.90 -12.48 22.99
N GLY A 148 -6.59 -12.91 21.93
CA GLY A 148 -7.87 -13.61 22.02
C GLY A 148 -9.05 -12.69 22.36
N ASP A 149 -8.90 -11.39 22.13
CA ASP A 149 -9.96 -10.41 22.36
C ASP A 149 -11.03 -10.54 21.27
N GLN A 150 -12.00 -11.42 21.53
CA GLN A 150 -13.11 -11.73 20.63
C GLN A 150 -13.97 -10.52 20.32
N THR A 151 -13.98 -9.49 21.18
CA THR A 151 -14.75 -8.26 20.96
C THR A 151 -14.04 -7.32 19.99
N ALA A 152 -12.71 -7.20 20.08
CA ALA A 152 -11.90 -6.46 19.11
C ALA A 152 -11.83 -7.18 17.75
N LEU A 153 -11.79 -8.51 17.76
CA LEU A 153 -11.90 -9.35 16.56
C LEU A 153 -13.28 -9.27 15.92
N ALA A 154 -14.35 -9.27 16.72
CA ALA A 154 -15.71 -9.05 16.23
C ALA A 154 -15.87 -7.61 15.74
N ALA A 155 -15.24 -6.59 16.31
CA ALA A 155 -15.25 -5.23 15.75
C ALA A 155 -14.48 -5.15 14.42
N ALA A 156 -13.36 -5.87 14.30
CA ALA A 156 -12.59 -5.98 13.05
C ALA A 156 -13.28 -6.87 11.98
N ALA A 157 -14.20 -7.76 12.38
CA ALA A 157 -14.90 -8.70 11.50
C ALA A 157 -16.39 -8.37 11.26
N ALA A 158 -17.03 -7.61 12.15
CA ALA A 158 -18.44 -7.22 12.12
C ALA A 158 -18.65 -5.76 11.71
N GLY A 159 -17.60 -4.94 11.71
CA GLY A 159 -17.57 -3.73 10.90
C GLY A 159 -17.24 -4.14 9.46
N ASP A 160 -18.12 -3.80 8.52
CA ASP A 160 -18.03 -4.16 7.12
C ASP A 160 -16.58 -4.19 6.62
N VAL A 161 -16.24 -5.18 5.80
CA VAL A 161 -14.93 -5.31 5.10
C VAL A 161 -14.49 -4.00 4.39
N TRP A 162 -15.42 -3.04 4.26
CA TRP A 162 -15.30 -1.72 3.66
C TRP A 162 -15.25 -0.52 4.63
N VAL A 163 -15.45 -0.69 5.94
CA VAL A 163 -15.24 0.39 6.93
C VAL A 163 -13.74 0.54 7.16
N ALA A 164 -13.14 1.32 6.28
CA ALA A 164 -11.85 1.91 6.52
C ALA A 164 -11.93 2.74 7.81
N TYR A 165 -11.07 2.38 8.77
CA TYR A 165 -10.40 3.25 9.74
C TYR A 165 -10.60 2.92 11.24
N PRO A 166 -9.55 3.11 12.05
CA PRO A 166 -9.62 3.26 13.50
C PRO A 166 -10.38 4.52 13.98
N MET A 167 -11.23 5.13 13.14
CA MET A 167 -11.96 6.38 13.42
C MET A 167 -13.32 6.15 14.09
N ASN A 168 -13.78 4.89 14.20
CA ASN A 168 -14.94 4.52 15.00
C ASN A 168 -14.60 3.37 15.97
N PRO A 169 -13.71 3.59 16.96
CA PRO A 169 -13.39 2.57 17.95
C PRO A 169 -14.59 2.32 18.87
N VAL A 170 -14.82 1.06 19.21
CA VAL A 170 -15.81 0.65 20.23
C VAL A 170 -15.52 1.39 21.55
N PRO A 171 -16.55 1.80 22.32
CA PRO A 171 -16.35 2.42 23.64
C PRO A 171 -15.41 1.56 24.50
N GLY A 172 -14.27 2.12 24.91
CA GLY A 172 -13.19 1.42 25.64
C GLY A 172 -11.89 1.20 24.85
N GLN A 173 -11.90 1.36 23.52
CA GLN A 173 -10.72 1.13 22.66
C GLN A 173 -10.24 2.38 21.90
N GLN A 174 -10.48 3.56 22.49
CA GLN A 174 -10.04 4.86 21.97
C GLN A 174 -8.51 5.01 21.85
N TRP A 175 -7.73 4.09 22.43
CA TRP A 175 -6.28 4.06 22.30
C TRP A 175 -5.81 3.58 20.91
N ILE A 176 -6.63 2.81 20.18
CA ILE A 176 -6.30 2.26 18.85
C ILE A 176 -5.84 3.33 17.86
N PRO A 177 -6.58 4.46 17.64
CA PRO A 177 -6.13 5.49 16.71
C PRO A 177 -4.80 6.13 17.11
N TYR A 178 -4.58 6.37 18.40
CA TYR A 178 -3.31 6.92 18.89
C TYR A 178 -2.14 5.95 18.71
N ALA A 179 -2.34 4.66 19.02
CA ALA A 179 -1.34 3.62 18.80
C ALA A 179 -1.04 3.44 17.31
N TRP A 180 -2.06 3.50 16.45
CA TRP A 180 -1.90 3.45 15.00
C TRP A 180 -1.12 4.65 14.47
N LEU A 181 -1.43 5.86 14.92
CA LEU A 181 -0.68 7.07 14.56
C LEU A 181 0.78 6.98 15.01
N ALA A 182 1.02 6.57 16.26
CA ALA A 182 2.37 6.43 16.80
C ALA A 182 3.17 5.35 16.04
N LEU A 183 2.61 4.16 15.85
CA LEU A 183 3.27 3.06 15.13
C LEU A 183 3.49 3.39 13.66
N GLY A 184 2.51 4.00 12.99
CA GLY A 184 2.63 4.44 11.59
C GLY A 184 3.71 5.51 11.43
N ALA A 185 3.78 6.48 12.35
CA ALA A 185 4.84 7.50 12.36
C ALA A 185 6.23 6.89 12.61
N ILE A 186 6.35 5.96 13.56
CA ILE A 186 7.60 5.24 13.84
C ILE A 186 8.03 4.43 12.60
N GLY A 187 7.13 3.65 12.01
CA GLY A 187 7.40 2.86 10.80
C GLY A 187 7.84 3.74 9.63
N THR A 188 7.14 4.84 9.40
CA THR A 188 7.49 5.86 8.39
C THR A 188 8.90 6.43 8.65
N GLY A 189 9.21 6.80 9.90
CA GLY A 189 10.52 7.32 10.29
C GLY A 189 11.65 6.32 10.08
N VAL A 190 11.45 5.06 10.47
CA VAL A 190 12.41 3.97 10.28
C VAL A 190 12.66 3.71 8.79
N GLN A 191 11.60 3.62 7.99
CA GLN A 191 11.71 3.45 6.54
C GLN A 191 12.45 4.62 5.87
N LEU A 192 12.20 5.86 6.31
CA LEU A 192 12.90 7.05 5.82
C LEU A 192 14.40 7.03 6.20
N GLY A 193 14.73 6.67 7.45
CA GLY A 193 16.11 6.59 7.94
C GLY A 193 16.95 5.51 7.25
N ILE A 194 16.41 4.29 7.12
CA ILE A 194 17.08 3.17 6.45
C ILE A 194 17.31 3.49 4.96
N THR A 195 16.31 4.07 4.30
CA THR A 195 16.38 4.34 2.85
C THR A 195 17.16 5.63 2.53
N GLY A 196 17.20 6.61 3.43
CA GLY A 196 18.05 7.81 3.31
C GLY A 196 19.55 7.51 3.44
N GLY A 197 19.90 6.48 4.21
CA GLY A 197 21.29 6.02 4.40
C GLY A 197 21.95 5.45 3.15
N GLU A 198 21.20 4.92 2.17
CA GLU A 198 21.76 4.36 0.94
C GLU A 198 22.41 5.41 0.05
N LYS A 199 21.78 6.58 -0.14
CA LYS A 199 22.38 7.67 -0.92
C LYS A 199 23.63 8.24 -0.22
N GLY A 200 23.63 8.32 1.11
CA GLY A 200 24.78 8.76 1.90
C GLY A 200 25.96 7.77 1.89
N ARG A 201 25.69 6.46 1.94
CA ARG A 201 26.74 5.42 1.88
C ARG A 201 27.45 5.37 0.52
N VAL A 202 26.73 5.56 -0.59
CA VAL A 202 27.34 5.56 -1.94
C VAL A 202 28.30 6.75 -2.11
N VAL A 203 27.94 7.93 -1.60
CA VAL A 203 28.83 9.11 -1.62
C VAL A 203 30.04 8.91 -0.71
N ARG A 204 29.87 8.30 0.47
CA ARG A 204 30.98 8.03 1.41
C ARG A 204 31.94 6.96 0.90
N ARG A 205 31.45 5.97 0.13
CA ARG A 205 32.26 4.90 -0.48
C ARG A 205 33.08 5.40 -1.68
N ARG A 206 32.58 6.41 -2.41
CA ARG A 206 33.32 7.10 -3.49
C ARG A 206 34.40 8.07 -2.99
N LYS A 207 34.38 8.43 -1.70
CA LYS A 207 35.34 9.35 -1.06
C LYS A 207 36.48 8.63 -0.31
N LYS A 208 36.55 7.30 -0.37
CA LYS A 208 37.75 6.59 0.10
C LYS A 208 38.73 6.50 -1.08
N PRO A 209 39.89 7.19 -1.02
CA PRO A 209 40.97 6.98 -1.98
C PRO A 209 41.53 5.56 -1.90
#